data_AF-A0A838NW47-F1
#
_entry.id   AF-A0A838NW47-F1
#
_cell.length_a   1.000
_cell.length_b   1.000
_cell.length_c   1.000
_cell.angle_alpha   90.00
_cell.angle_beta   90.00
_cell.angle_gamma   90.00
#
_symmetry.space_group_name_H-M   'P 1'
#
loop_
_entity.id
_entity.type
_entity.pdbx_description
1 polymer ?
#
loop_
_entity_poly.entity_id
_entity_poly.type
_entity_poly.pdbx_seq_one_letter_code
_entity_poly.pdbx_strand_id
1 'polypeptide(L)' 'MAIAFAASLVATPAVAQQPAAVAPLAVGSVAPDFSLPGATRYGLLQRPVRLSDYRGQTVVLAFFYQARSKG' A
#
# COMPACT_ATOMS: atom_id res chain seq x y z
N MET A 1 12.16 46.25 -40.19
CA MET A 1 10.87 45.69 -39.74
C MET A 1 11.08 44.20 -39.56
N ALA A 2 11.24 43.72 -38.33
CA ALA A 2 11.58 42.33 -38.04
C ALA A 2 10.49 41.75 -37.12
N ILE A 3 9.75 40.76 -37.62
CA ILE A 3 8.67 40.11 -36.89
C ILE A 3 9.29 38.93 -36.13
N ALA A 4 9.35 39.04 -34.81
CA ALA A 4 9.78 37.94 -33.95
C ALA A 4 8.63 36.93 -33.80
N PHE A 5 8.85 35.70 -34.26
CA PHE A 5 7.95 34.56 -34.09
C PHE A 5 7.99 34.10 -32.62
N ALA A 6 6.89 34.27 -31.90
CA ALA A 6 6.73 33.74 -30.55
C ALA A 6 6.31 32.26 -30.63
N ALA A 7 7.23 31.34 -30.30
CA ALA A 7 6.92 29.92 -30.17
C ALA A 7 6.17 29.67 -28.85
N SER A 8 4.88 29.37 -28.94
CA SER A 8 4.06 29.01 -27.79
C SER A 8 4.37 27.57 -27.35
N LEU A 9 4.93 27.40 -26.15
CA LEU A 9 5.06 26.09 -25.53
C LEU A 9 3.67 25.59 -25.09
N VAL A 10 3.18 24.54 -25.73
CA VAL A 10 1.96 23.86 -25.30
C VAL A 10 2.32 22.89 -24.17
N ALA A 11 1.94 23.21 -22.95
CA ALA A 11 2.07 22.30 -21.81
C ALA A 11 1.00 21.20 -21.91
N THR A 12 1.41 19.95 -22.06
CA THR A 12 0.52 18.78 -21.95
C THR A 12 0.19 18.52 -20.48
N PRO A 13 -1.09 18.50 -20.07
CA PRO A 13 -1.44 18.18 -18.69
C PRO A 13 -1.13 16.70 -18.43
N ALA A 14 -0.28 16.44 -17.43
CA ALA A 14 -0.07 15.10 -16.91
C ALA A 14 -1.33 14.66 -16.15
N VAL A 15 -2.01 13.62 -16.62
CA VAL A 15 -3.12 13.00 -15.89
C VAL A 15 -2.51 12.16 -14.77
N ALA A 16 -2.65 12.61 -13.52
CA ALA A 16 -2.30 11.81 -12.36
C ALA A 16 -3.22 10.57 -12.32
N GLN A 17 -2.64 9.38 -12.22
CA GLN A 17 -3.38 8.13 -12.03
C GLN A 17 -3.95 8.13 -10.62
N GLN A 18 -5.27 8.34 -10.51
CA GLN A 18 -5.99 8.21 -9.24
C GLN A 18 -5.84 6.75 -8.75
N PRO A 19 -5.38 6.50 -7.51
CA PRO A 19 -5.34 5.17 -6.95
C PRO A 19 -6.73 4.53 -7.05
N ALA A 20 -6.81 3.32 -7.58
CA ALA A 20 -8.06 2.58 -7.63
C ALA A 20 -8.64 2.46 -6.23
N ALA A 21 -9.93 2.78 -6.07
CA ALA A 21 -10.61 2.65 -4.80
C ALA A 21 -10.58 1.18 -4.35
N VAL A 22 -9.97 0.91 -3.19
CA VAL A 22 -9.91 -0.43 -2.61
C VAL A 22 -11.27 -0.73 -1.98
N ALA A 23 -12.01 -1.68 -2.57
CA ALA A 23 -13.28 -2.14 -2.02
C ALA A 23 -13.04 -2.93 -0.70
N PRO A 24 -13.91 -2.76 0.31
CA PRO A 24 -13.85 -3.60 1.51
C PRO A 24 -14.00 -5.09 1.16
N LEU A 25 -13.30 -5.96 1.90
CA LEU A 25 -13.41 -7.41 1.71
C LEU A 25 -14.83 -7.88 2.08
N ALA A 26 -15.42 -8.71 1.21
CA ALA A 26 -16.72 -9.32 1.45
C ALA A 26 -16.60 -10.53 2.38
N VAL A 27 -17.60 -10.75 3.24
CA VAL A 27 -17.66 -11.93 4.11
C VAL A 27 -17.73 -13.22 3.26
N GLY A 28 -16.96 -14.23 3.63
CA GLY A 28 -16.87 -15.50 2.89
C GLY A 28 -15.94 -15.44 1.66
N SER A 29 -15.44 -14.27 1.27
CA SER A 29 -14.38 -14.19 0.26
C SER A 29 -13.06 -14.72 0.82
N VAL A 30 -12.25 -15.31 -0.06
CA VAL A 30 -10.90 -15.75 0.30
C VAL A 30 -10.04 -14.52 0.59
N ALA A 31 -9.49 -14.44 1.80
CA ALA A 31 -8.54 -13.39 2.15
C ALA A 31 -7.30 -13.45 1.22
N PRO A 32 -6.92 -12.34 0.57
CA PRO A 32 -5.71 -12.27 -0.25
C PRO A 32 -4.46 -12.55 0.58
N ASP A 33 -3.49 -13.27 -0.01
CA ASP A 33 -2.21 -13.48 0.65
C ASP A 33 -1.40 -12.19 0.68
N PHE A 34 -0.72 -11.94 1.78
CA PHE A 34 0.20 -10.82 1.94
C PHE A 34 1.39 -11.23 2.81
N SER A 35 2.47 -10.46 2.69
CA SER A 35 3.70 -10.67 3.45
C SER A 35 4.14 -9.35 4.07
N LEU A 36 4.39 -9.34 5.37
CA LEU A 36 4.84 -8.16 6.11
C LEU A 36 6.10 -8.46 6.93
N PRO A 37 6.99 -7.47 7.14
CA PRO A 37 8.04 -7.61 8.15
C PRO A 37 7.40 -7.86 9.52
N GLY A 38 7.83 -8.93 10.20
CA GLY A 38 7.47 -9.15 11.59
C GLY A 38 8.35 -8.31 12.51
N ALA A 39 7.82 -7.87 13.66
CA ALA A 39 8.59 -7.20 14.69
C ALA A 39 8.29 -7.76 16.08
N THR A 40 9.30 -7.84 16.92
CA THR A 40 9.20 -8.15 18.36
C THR A 40 9.90 -7.07 19.17
N ARG A 41 9.91 -7.19 20.50
CA ARG A 41 10.70 -6.32 21.39
C ARG A 41 12.21 -6.34 21.10
N TYR A 42 12.70 -7.33 20.35
CA TYR A 42 14.12 -7.47 19.99
C TYR A 42 14.44 -6.96 18.58
N GLY A 43 13.47 -6.36 17.90
CA GLY A 43 13.63 -5.87 16.52
C GLY A 43 12.88 -6.72 15.49
N LEU A 44 13.29 -6.60 14.24
CA LEU A 44 12.66 -7.28 13.11
C LEU A 44 12.95 -8.79 13.11
N LEU A 45 11.97 -9.58 12.68
CA LEU A 45 12.18 -10.99 12.40
C LEU A 45 13.04 -11.16 11.16
N GLN A 46 13.88 -12.20 11.16
CA GLN A 46 14.69 -12.61 10.00
C GLN A 46 13.83 -13.02 8.80
N ARG A 47 12.68 -13.66 9.08
CA ARG A 47 11.71 -14.06 8.06
C ARG A 47 10.47 -13.18 8.14
N PRO A 48 9.92 -12.75 7.01
CA PRO A 48 8.64 -12.06 7.00
C PRO A 48 7.52 -13.01 7.44
N VAL A 49 6.40 -12.42 7.84
CA VAL A 49 5.18 -13.16 8.20
C VAL A 49 4.24 -13.15 7.00
N ARG A 50 3.79 -14.32 6.55
CA ARG A 50 2.83 -14.45 5.45
C ARG A 50 1.48 -14.95 5.96
N LEU A 51 0.39 -14.46 5.39
CA LEU A 51 -0.95 -14.93 5.78
C LEU A 51 -1.13 -16.43 5.51
N SER A 52 -0.55 -16.92 4.41
CA SER A 52 -0.53 -18.33 4.03
C SER A 52 0.14 -19.27 5.04
N ASP A 53 1.03 -18.77 5.92
CA ASP A 53 1.66 -19.59 6.96
C ASP A 53 0.65 -20.03 8.05
N TYR A 54 -0.51 -19.38 8.13
CA TYR A 54 -1.57 -19.66 9.12
C TYR A 54 -2.77 -20.44 8.56
N ARG A 55 -2.63 -21.08 7.39
CA ARG A 55 -3.70 -21.92 6.81
C ARG A 55 -4.14 -22.99 7.82
N GLY A 56 -5.45 -23.23 7.91
CA GLY A 56 -6.04 -24.17 8.86
C GLY A 56 -6.27 -23.62 10.27
N GLN A 57 -5.90 -22.36 10.53
CA GLN A 57 -6.16 -21.68 11.80
C GLN A 57 -7.20 -20.57 11.62
N THR A 58 -7.96 -20.28 12.68
CA THR A 58 -8.78 -19.07 12.75
C THR A 58 -7.88 -17.89 13.11
N VAL A 59 -7.75 -16.93 12.19
CA VAL A 59 -6.84 -15.78 12.32
C VAL A 59 -7.65 -14.50 12.37
N VAL A 60 -7.30 -13.61 13.29
CA VAL A 60 -7.89 -12.26 13.41
C VAL A 60 -6.84 -11.25 12.96
N LEU A 61 -7.20 -10.40 11.99
CA LEU A 61 -6.37 -9.29 11.52
C LEU A 61 -6.85 -7.99 12.15
N ALA A 62 -5.99 -7.34 12.93
CA ALA A 62 -6.26 -6.05 13.54
C ALA A 62 -5.36 -4.98 12.93
N PHE A 63 -5.96 -3.95 12.35
CA PHE A 63 -5.25 -2.81 11.77
C PHE A 63 -5.24 -1.64 12.76
N PHE A 64 -4.05 -1.13 13.04
CA PHE A 64 -3.86 0.04 13.89
C PHE A 64 -3.28 1.18 13.03
N TYR A 65 -3.87 2.38 13.10
CA TYR A 65 -3.41 3.54 12.32
C TYR A 65 -2.04 4.06 12.79
N GLN A 66 -1.63 3.72 14.01
CA GLN A 66 -0.37 4.13 14.60
C GLN A 66 0.18 3.00 15.48
N ALA A 67 1.49 2.81 15.45
CA ALA A 67 2.18 1.92 16.37
C ALA A 67 2.08 2.47 17.80
N ARG A 68 1.55 1.68 18.73
CA ARG A 68 1.63 1.97 20.17
C ARG A 68 2.96 1.48 20.77
N SER A 69 4.08 1.79 20.12
CA SER A 69 5.39 1.60 20.73
C SER A 69 5.63 2.75 21.71
N LYS A 70 5.92 2.44 22.98
CA LYS A 70 6.56 3.43 23.85
C LYS A 70 7.99 3.64 23.31
N GLY A 71 8.38 4.90 23.12
CA GLY A 71 9.80 5.24 23.14
C GLY A 71 10.37 4.97 24.52
#